data_AF-A0A2I1G7C6-F1
#
_entry.id   AF-A0A2I1G7C6-F1
#
_cell.length_a   1.000
_cell.length_b   1.000
_cell.length_c   1.000
_cell.angle_alpha   90.00
_cell.angle_beta   90.00
_cell.angle_gamma   90.00
#
_symmetry.space_group_name_H-M   'P 1'
#
loop_
_entity.id
_entity.type
_entity.pdbx_description
1 polymer ?
#
loop_
_entity_poly.entity_id
_entity_poly.type
_entity_poly.pdbx_seq_one_letter_code
_entity_poly.pdbx_strand_id
1 'polypeptide(L)'
;MTTNQKTPLDNSGRSNIDGDSKGNKKKILDPPTIESVAQLIKTGKAKRIIVMAGAGISTAAGIPDFRTPGTGLYDNLQKYNLPYPEAIFDMTYFKENLEPFFSLAKELFPGNFMPTLTHYFLTLLYRKNVLLRCFTQNIDTLERLAGLPDEMIVEAHGSFAKSKCLKCKKFADAAWMKEVVDKGEVPICTSCRVGIVKPCITFFGEAMPSKFFLRLGDFQVCDLLIVIGTSLQVQPFASLVDSVGEKVPRLLINLEKVGDIELSDMGFDFEGRHQNYMRDAFYKGTCDEGVRKLAELCGFKDELLKVYEEGQESLIKEFGKIPTSVEIATKVEKKIKAELELTVDEIDQLAKIFEEKIKIKSEISEEVDQMLKEFDELKEKKSKDKELLKEKGNENKSNDKDDKDDKELLNVKEDITKSDKKEEEKGEKEELKDTNFVMI
;
A
#
# COMPACT_ATOMS: atom_id res chain seq x y z
N MET A 1 24.05 10.86 -66.46
CA MET A 1 24.69 11.95 -65.66
C MET A 1 24.00 13.24 -66.08
N THR A 2 22.83 13.54 -65.49
CA THR A 2 22.63 14.44 -64.32
C THR A 2 22.90 15.90 -64.65
N THR A 3 21.86 16.73 -64.77
CA THR A 3 21.36 17.61 -63.68
C THR A 3 20.16 18.46 -64.13
N ASN A 4 19.27 18.72 -63.17
CA ASN A 4 18.46 19.94 -62.98
C ASN A 4 17.33 20.30 -63.96
N GLN A 5 16.06 20.22 -63.52
CA GLN A 5 15.28 21.37 -63.03
C GLN A 5 13.80 21.00 -62.76
N LYS A 6 13.20 21.77 -61.82
CA LYS A 6 11.83 21.74 -61.31
C LYS A 6 10.75 21.98 -62.36
N THR A 7 9.57 21.38 -62.16
CA THR A 7 8.23 21.95 -62.49
C THR A 7 7.11 21.17 -61.75
N PRO A 8 5.87 21.69 -61.64
CA PRO A 8 5.20 21.93 -60.36
C PRO A 8 3.98 21.02 -60.09
N LEU A 9 3.44 21.20 -58.87
CA LEU A 9 2.15 20.75 -58.36
C LEU A 9 1.08 20.46 -59.43
N ASP A 10 0.54 19.23 -59.42
CA ASP A 10 -0.84 18.97 -59.81
C ASP A 10 -1.64 18.63 -58.55
N ASN A 11 -2.67 19.43 -58.35
CA ASN A 11 -3.59 19.47 -57.24
C ASN A 11 -4.94 19.00 -57.81
N SER A 12 -5.15 17.70 -57.90
CA SER A 12 -6.43 17.15 -58.37
C SER A 12 -6.69 15.78 -57.73
N GLY A 13 -7.17 15.82 -56.49
CA GLY A 13 -7.56 14.62 -55.76
C GLY A 13 -8.21 14.88 -54.40
N ARG A 14 -8.95 15.98 -54.23
CA ARG A 14 -9.88 16.11 -53.11
C ARG A 14 -11.14 15.32 -53.44
N SER A 15 -11.11 14.01 -53.18
CA SER A 15 -12.34 13.27 -52.93
C SER A 15 -12.78 13.59 -51.51
N ASN A 16 -13.86 14.36 -51.40
CA ASN A 16 -14.69 14.40 -50.21
C ASN A 16 -15.02 12.96 -49.78
N ILE A 17 -14.63 12.58 -48.57
CA ILE A 17 -15.18 11.43 -47.88
C ILE A 17 -15.69 11.95 -46.53
N ASP A 18 -16.83 12.62 -46.59
CA ASP A 18 -17.78 12.62 -45.49
C ASP A 18 -18.76 11.47 -45.77
N GLY A 19 -18.90 10.56 -44.81
CA GLY A 19 -19.99 9.59 -44.80
C GLY A 19 -19.55 8.13 -44.79
N ASP A 20 -19.57 7.58 -43.57
CA ASP A 20 -19.97 6.20 -43.30
C ASP A 20 -18.97 5.07 -43.60
N SER A 21 -18.04 4.88 -42.66
CA SER A 21 -17.50 3.55 -42.38
C SER A 21 -17.43 3.32 -40.88
N LYS A 22 -18.58 3.17 -40.23
CA LYS A 22 -18.67 2.31 -39.03
C LYS A 22 -18.43 0.86 -39.45
N GLY A 23 -17.20 0.56 -39.89
CA GLY A 23 -16.76 -0.81 -40.06
C GLY A 23 -16.91 -1.51 -38.72
N ASN A 24 -17.69 -2.59 -38.68
CA ASN A 24 -17.94 -3.38 -37.49
C ASN A 24 -16.57 -3.78 -36.88
N LYS A 25 -16.17 -3.14 -35.77
CA LYS A 25 -14.87 -3.42 -35.12
C LYS A 25 -14.79 -4.91 -34.80
N LYS A 26 -13.63 -5.52 -35.04
CA LYS A 26 -13.44 -6.94 -34.73
C LYS A 26 -13.30 -7.08 -33.22
N LYS A 27 -14.29 -7.68 -32.57
CA LYS A 27 -14.30 -7.85 -31.13
C LYS A 27 -13.44 -9.04 -30.73
N ILE A 28 -12.35 -8.78 -29.99
CA ILE A 28 -11.54 -9.82 -29.34
C ILE A 28 -12.16 -10.18 -28.00
N LEU A 29 -12.62 -9.17 -27.26
CA LEU A 29 -13.44 -9.30 -26.06
C LEU A 29 -14.85 -8.79 -26.37
N ASP A 30 -15.88 -9.57 -26.07
CA ASP A 30 -17.29 -9.20 -26.27
C ASP A 30 -18.17 -9.72 -25.11
N PRO A 31 -18.60 -8.85 -24.18
CA PRO A 31 -18.18 -7.46 -24.01
C PRO A 31 -16.70 -7.36 -23.51
N PRO A 32 -16.04 -6.19 -23.60
CA PRO A 32 -14.68 -5.98 -23.10
C PRO A 32 -14.63 -5.87 -21.57
N THR A 33 -14.88 -6.99 -20.87
CA THR A 33 -14.97 -7.04 -19.41
C THR A 33 -14.04 -8.10 -18.81
N ILE A 34 -13.90 -8.06 -17.47
CA ILE A 34 -13.14 -9.05 -16.71
C ILE A 34 -13.71 -10.48 -16.89
N GLU A 35 -15.02 -10.62 -17.11
CA GLU A 35 -15.68 -11.90 -17.42
C GLU A 35 -15.17 -12.50 -18.73
N SER A 36 -15.08 -11.68 -19.79
CA SER A 36 -14.55 -12.14 -21.08
C SER A 36 -13.08 -12.55 -20.98
N VAL A 37 -12.28 -11.82 -20.20
CA VAL A 37 -10.89 -12.20 -19.92
C VAL A 37 -10.80 -13.50 -19.12
N ALA A 38 -11.61 -13.65 -18.08
CA ALA A 38 -11.69 -14.87 -17.28
C ALA A 38 -12.05 -16.08 -18.15
N GLN A 39 -12.95 -15.92 -19.12
CA GLN A 39 -13.32 -16.98 -20.05
C GLN A 39 -12.14 -17.41 -20.93
N LEU A 40 -11.27 -16.49 -21.35
CA LEU A 40 -10.05 -16.84 -22.11
C LEU A 40 -9.09 -17.68 -21.27
N ILE A 41 -8.90 -17.35 -20.00
CA ILE A 41 -8.08 -18.14 -19.05
C ILE A 41 -8.72 -19.51 -18.83
N LYS A 42 -10.00 -19.55 -18.48
CA LYS A 42 -10.75 -20.77 -18.16
C LYS A 42 -10.83 -21.77 -19.32
N THR A 43 -10.98 -21.27 -20.54
CA THR A 43 -11.03 -22.11 -21.76
C THR A 43 -9.63 -22.48 -22.29
N GLY A 44 -8.57 -22.04 -21.63
CA GLY A 44 -7.19 -22.30 -22.04
C GLY A 44 -6.78 -21.59 -23.32
N LYS A 45 -7.47 -20.51 -23.71
CA LYS A 45 -7.06 -19.65 -24.83
C LYS A 45 -5.92 -18.69 -24.42
N ALA A 46 -5.85 -18.33 -23.14
CA ALA A 46 -4.73 -17.60 -22.55
C ALA A 46 -3.82 -18.59 -21.80
N LYS A 47 -2.57 -18.76 -22.26
CA LYS A 47 -1.58 -19.69 -21.68
C LYS A 47 -0.21 -19.04 -21.44
N ARG A 48 0.00 -17.82 -21.95
CA ARG A 48 1.24 -17.07 -21.89
C ARG A 48 0.90 -15.66 -21.42
N ILE A 49 0.49 -15.58 -20.16
CA ILE A 49 0.02 -14.36 -19.52
C ILE A 49 1.23 -13.54 -19.07
N ILE A 50 1.32 -12.30 -19.52
CA ILE A 50 2.23 -11.32 -18.90
C ILE A 50 1.44 -10.50 -17.89
N VAL A 51 1.99 -10.34 -16.69
CA VAL A 51 1.48 -9.39 -15.71
C VAL A 51 2.44 -8.20 -15.60
N MET A 52 1.93 -6.99 -15.80
CA MET A 52 2.63 -5.73 -15.51
C MET A 52 2.08 -5.15 -14.21
N ALA A 53 2.90 -5.11 -13.17
CA ALA A 53 2.52 -4.66 -11.84
C ALA A 53 3.22 -3.36 -11.43
N GLY A 54 2.52 -2.54 -10.65
CA GLY A 54 3.09 -1.38 -9.97
C GLY A 54 2.68 -1.31 -8.49
N ALA A 55 2.93 -0.16 -7.86
CA ALA A 55 2.84 -0.03 -6.41
C ALA A 55 1.45 -0.31 -5.83
N GLY A 56 0.40 -0.16 -6.63
CA GLY A 56 -0.98 -0.45 -6.22
C GLY A 56 -1.23 -1.90 -5.81
N ILE A 57 -0.38 -2.86 -6.19
CA ILE A 57 -0.50 -4.25 -5.70
C ILE A 57 0.01 -4.43 -4.26
N SER A 58 0.81 -3.49 -3.77
CA SER A 58 1.47 -3.53 -2.46
C SER A 58 0.81 -2.63 -1.40
N THR A 59 -0.16 -1.79 -1.78
CA THR A 59 -0.82 -0.86 -0.86
C THR A 59 -1.54 -1.56 0.29
N ALA A 60 -2.21 -2.69 0.04
CA ALA A 60 -2.86 -3.48 1.08
C ALA A 60 -1.86 -4.13 2.07
N ALA A 61 -0.59 -4.26 1.67
CA ALA A 61 0.48 -4.71 2.58
C ALA A 61 0.94 -3.61 3.55
N GLY A 62 0.47 -2.36 3.38
CA GLY A 62 0.91 -1.21 4.16
C GLY A 62 2.13 -0.50 3.55
N ILE A 63 2.53 -0.85 2.33
CA ILE A 63 3.55 -0.13 1.58
C ILE A 63 2.85 1.00 0.81
N PRO A 64 3.10 2.29 1.13
CA PRO A 64 2.48 3.38 0.40
C PRO A 64 2.92 3.33 -1.07
N ASP A 65 2.03 3.71 -1.96
CA ASP A 65 2.46 3.98 -3.34
C ASP A 65 3.33 5.24 -3.38
N PHE A 66 3.87 5.61 -4.54
CA PHE A 66 4.72 6.79 -4.61
C PHE A 66 3.91 8.09 -4.66
N ARG A 67 2.75 8.10 -5.32
CA ARG A 67 2.14 9.30 -5.89
C ARG A 67 0.76 9.66 -5.33
N THR A 68 0.10 8.78 -4.58
CA THR A 68 -1.26 9.06 -4.10
C THR A 68 -1.22 10.23 -3.11
N PRO A 69 -1.98 11.31 -3.33
CA PRO A 69 -2.03 12.43 -2.40
C PRO A 69 -2.46 11.99 -0.99
N GLY A 70 -1.78 12.50 0.03
CA GLY A 70 -2.03 12.28 1.45
C GLY A 70 -1.50 10.95 2.03
N THR A 71 -1.26 9.93 1.20
CA THR A 71 -0.81 8.59 1.66
C THR A 71 0.44 8.08 0.97
N GLY A 72 0.78 8.62 -0.20
CA GLY A 72 1.94 8.24 -0.98
C GLY A 72 3.25 8.62 -0.30
N LEU A 73 4.31 7.91 -0.65
CA LEU A 73 5.64 8.09 -0.09
C LEU A 73 6.08 9.56 -0.21
N TYR A 74 5.92 10.17 -1.39
CA TYR A 74 6.37 11.53 -1.68
C TYR A 74 5.78 12.61 -0.78
N ASP A 75 4.53 12.46 -0.35
CA ASP A 75 3.89 13.41 0.57
C ASP A 75 4.46 13.29 1.99
N ASN A 76 5.00 12.12 2.35
CA ASN A 76 5.62 11.86 3.66
C ASN A 76 7.13 12.19 3.72
N LEU A 77 7.73 12.67 2.61
CA LEU A 77 9.16 13.00 2.55
C LEU A 77 9.50 14.44 2.93
N GLN A 78 8.51 15.25 3.34
CA GLN A 78 8.73 16.67 3.69
C GLN A 78 9.82 16.87 4.75
N LYS A 79 10.01 15.89 5.65
CA LYS A 79 11.08 15.88 6.67
C LYS A 79 12.51 15.96 6.11
N TYR A 80 12.71 15.54 4.86
CA TYR A 80 14.04 15.50 4.24
C TYR A 80 14.41 16.78 3.47
N ASN A 81 13.53 17.78 3.44
CA ASN A 81 13.74 19.07 2.76
C ASN A 81 14.26 18.90 1.31
N LEU A 82 13.62 18.00 0.56
CA LEU A 82 14.00 17.67 -0.81
C LEU A 82 13.64 18.82 -1.76
N PRO A 83 14.44 19.08 -2.81
CA PRO A 83 14.11 20.11 -3.80
C PRO A 83 12.84 19.77 -4.59
N TYR A 84 12.54 18.49 -4.75
CA TYR A 84 11.32 17.91 -5.28
C TYR A 84 11.24 16.44 -4.81
N PRO A 85 10.05 15.82 -4.71
CA PRO A 85 9.90 14.53 -4.05
C PRO A 85 10.72 13.37 -4.65
N GLU A 86 10.87 13.35 -5.98
CA GLU A 86 11.62 12.32 -6.70
C GLU A 86 13.13 12.38 -6.45
N ALA A 87 13.66 13.49 -5.92
CA ALA A 87 15.10 13.72 -5.74
C ALA A 87 15.77 12.64 -4.86
N ILE A 88 15.04 12.07 -3.90
CA ILE A 88 15.57 10.98 -3.04
C ILE A 88 15.95 9.72 -3.83
N PHE A 89 15.40 9.54 -5.03
CA PHE A 89 15.68 8.46 -5.96
C PHE A 89 16.43 8.96 -7.21
N ASP A 90 16.99 10.17 -7.19
CA ASP A 90 17.83 10.69 -8.26
C ASP A 90 19.32 10.42 -7.98
N MET A 91 20.06 9.92 -8.96
CA MET A 91 21.48 9.59 -8.76
C MET A 91 22.40 10.78 -8.54
N THR A 92 22.05 11.95 -9.08
CA THR A 92 22.82 13.18 -8.90
C THR A 92 22.64 13.63 -7.46
N TYR A 93 21.39 13.76 -7.02
CA TYR A 93 21.07 14.13 -5.64
C TYR A 93 21.65 13.14 -4.63
N PHE A 94 21.51 11.83 -4.87
CA PHE A 94 22.06 10.79 -3.99
C PHE A 94 23.58 10.92 -3.78
N LYS A 95 24.34 11.28 -4.83
CA LYS A 95 25.79 11.44 -4.71
C LYS A 95 26.19 12.67 -3.89
N GLU A 96 25.34 13.70 -3.88
CA GLU A 96 25.55 14.94 -3.13
C GLU A 96 25.08 14.80 -1.68
N ASN A 97 23.95 14.11 -1.46
CA ASN A 97 23.35 13.91 -0.16
C ASN A 97 22.84 12.46 0.01
N LEU A 98 23.59 11.66 0.76
CA LEU A 98 23.32 10.23 0.97
C LEU A 98 22.30 9.98 2.09
N GLU A 99 22.25 10.89 3.07
CA GLU A 99 21.52 10.69 4.33
C GLU A 99 20.02 10.47 4.12
N PRO A 100 19.30 11.28 3.30
CA PRO A 100 17.86 11.11 3.11
C PRO A 100 17.47 9.71 2.63
N PHE A 101 18.24 9.17 1.67
CA PHE A 101 17.97 7.84 1.14
C PHE A 101 18.24 6.75 2.19
N PHE A 102 19.35 6.81 2.91
CA PHE A 102 19.67 5.75 3.88
C PHE A 102 18.77 5.80 5.14
N SER A 103 18.32 6.99 5.52
CA SER A 103 17.29 7.16 6.55
C SER A 103 15.95 6.56 6.12
N LEU A 104 15.56 6.74 4.85
CA LEU A 104 14.38 6.08 4.28
C LEU A 104 14.58 4.57 4.07
N ALA A 105 15.78 4.12 3.69
CA ALA A 105 16.05 2.72 3.36
C ALA A 105 15.80 1.78 4.54
N LYS A 106 15.96 2.27 5.77
CA LYS A 106 15.61 1.54 7.00
C LYS A 106 14.12 1.24 7.10
N GLU A 107 13.26 2.18 6.66
CA GLU A 107 11.81 2.01 6.65
C GLU A 107 11.36 1.03 5.53
N LEU A 108 12.11 0.99 4.42
CA LEU A 108 11.76 0.20 3.22
C LEU A 108 12.44 -1.18 3.13
N PHE A 109 13.30 -1.53 4.08
CA PHE A 109 14.07 -2.78 3.98
C PHE A 109 13.16 -4.03 4.02
N PRO A 110 13.45 -5.09 3.22
CA PRO A 110 12.62 -6.29 3.16
C PRO A 110 12.42 -6.98 4.52
N GLY A 111 11.24 -7.57 4.72
CA GLY A 111 10.87 -8.33 5.93
C GLY A 111 9.87 -7.63 6.86
N ASN A 112 9.51 -6.38 6.58
CA ASN A 112 8.52 -5.63 7.36
C ASN A 112 7.08 -5.78 6.85
N PHE A 113 6.90 -6.37 5.66
CA PHE A 113 5.63 -6.40 4.95
C PHE A 113 5.33 -7.80 4.43
N MET A 114 4.03 -8.14 4.43
CA MET A 114 3.54 -9.42 3.92
C MET A 114 2.97 -9.27 2.52
N PRO A 115 3.17 -10.22 1.60
CA PRO A 115 2.58 -10.15 0.26
C PRO A 115 1.04 -10.13 0.31
N THR A 116 0.43 -9.35 -0.57
CA THR A 116 -1.03 -9.24 -0.73
C THR A 116 -1.63 -10.43 -1.49
N LEU A 117 -2.96 -10.55 -1.51
CA LEU A 117 -3.66 -11.58 -2.29
C LEU A 117 -3.25 -11.54 -3.77
N THR A 118 -3.05 -10.34 -4.31
CA THR A 118 -2.57 -10.11 -5.68
C THR A 118 -1.21 -10.77 -5.94
N HIS A 119 -0.27 -10.72 -5.00
CA HIS A 119 1.04 -11.37 -5.16
C HIS A 119 0.90 -12.90 -5.25
N TYR A 120 0.07 -13.49 -4.38
CA TYR A 120 -0.20 -14.93 -4.42
C TYR A 120 -0.96 -15.38 -5.67
N PHE A 121 -1.73 -14.49 -6.29
CA PHE A 121 -2.32 -14.76 -7.60
C PHE A 121 -1.26 -14.91 -8.69
N LEU A 122 -0.15 -14.16 -8.66
CA LEU A 122 0.97 -14.38 -9.57
C LEU A 122 1.56 -15.80 -9.38
N THR A 123 1.77 -16.19 -8.13
CA THR A 123 2.24 -17.55 -7.78
C THR A 123 1.25 -18.61 -8.24
N LEU A 124 -0.06 -18.37 -8.13
CA LEU A 124 -1.09 -19.29 -8.63
C LEU A 124 -1.05 -19.41 -10.16
N LEU A 125 -0.94 -18.31 -10.90
CA LEU A 125 -0.79 -18.34 -12.36
C LEU A 125 0.46 -19.11 -12.80
N TYR A 126 1.57 -18.97 -12.05
CA TYR A 126 2.78 -19.76 -12.25
C TYR A 126 2.54 -21.25 -11.97
N ARG A 127 1.95 -21.61 -10.83
CA ARG A 127 1.62 -23.01 -10.48
C ARG A 127 0.67 -23.66 -11.48
N LYS A 128 -0.20 -22.87 -12.12
CA LYS A 128 -1.08 -23.31 -13.20
C LYS A 128 -0.43 -23.34 -14.59
N ASN A 129 0.85 -22.99 -14.69
CA ASN A 129 1.62 -22.98 -15.93
C ASN A 129 1.01 -22.09 -17.03
N VAL A 130 0.41 -20.96 -16.63
CA VAL A 130 -0.16 -19.96 -17.55
C VAL A 130 0.55 -18.61 -17.48
N LEU A 131 1.33 -18.35 -16.43
CA LEU A 131 2.17 -17.15 -16.34
C LEU A 131 3.39 -17.29 -17.24
N LEU A 132 3.59 -16.33 -18.15
CA LEU A 132 4.81 -16.20 -18.95
C LEU A 132 5.87 -15.37 -18.21
N ARG A 133 5.49 -14.21 -17.68
CA ARG A 133 6.37 -13.32 -16.92
C ARG A 133 5.58 -12.32 -16.07
N CYS A 134 6.15 -11.95 -14.93
CA CYS A 134 5.75 -10.76 -14.18
C CYS A 134 6.79 -9.67 -14.41
N PHE A 135 6.38 -8.54 -14.99
CA PHE A 135 7.15 -7.30 -15.03
C PHE A 135 6.64 -6.40 -13.90
N THR A 136 7.50 -6.07 -12.95
CA THR A 136 7.12 -5.25 -11.79
C THR A 136 7.93 -3.96 -11.76
N GLN A 137 7.26 -2.85 -11.45
CA GLN A 137 7.90 -1.57 -11.12
C GLN A 137 8.32 -1.51 -9.65
N ASN A 138 7.84 -2.44 -8.83
CA ASN A 138 8.06 -2.45 -7.39
C ASN A 138 9.48 -2.90 -7.05
N ILE A 139 9.95 -2.43 -5.91
CA ILE A 139 11.28 -2.71 -5.37
C ILE A 139 11.22 -3.50 -4.06
N ASP A 140 10.00 -3.78 -3.58
CA ASP A 140 9.66 -4.32 -2.25
C ASP A 140 9.91 -5.83 -2.09
N THR A 141 10.11 -6.55 -3.20
CA THR A 141 10.38 -7.99 -3.28
C THR A 141 9.21 -8.91 -2.88
N LEU A 142 7.99 -8.37 -2.75
CA LEU A 142 6.82 -9.13 -2.29
C LEU A 142 6.42 -10.24 -3.29
N GLU A 143 6.71 -10.11 -4.59
CA GLU A 143 6.45 -11.18 -5.56
C GLU A 143 7.27 -12.43 -5.24
N ARG A 144 8.53 -12.24 -4.86
CA ARG A 144 9.45 -13.30 -4.47
C ARG A 144 9.04 -13.93 -3.15
N LEU A 145 8.66 -13.10 -2.17
CA LEU A 145 8.16 -13.57 -0.87
C LEU A 145 6.84 -14.36 -1.01
N ALA A 146 6.01 -14.04 -2.00
CA ALA A 146 4.82 -14.84 -2.32
C ALA A 146 5.14 -16.18 -3.00
N GLY A 147 6.43 -16.50 -3.22
CA GLY A 147 6.90 -17.76 -3.80
C GLY A 147 6.97 -17.77 -5.33
N LEU A 148 6.93 -16.60 -5.99
CA LEU A 148 7.15 -16.53 -7.43
C LEU A 148 8.66 -16.68 -7.73
N PRO A 149 9.08 -17.63 -8.58
CA PRO A 149 10.51 -17.85 -8.85
C PRO A 149 11.20 -16.68 -9.54
N ASP A 150 12.49 -16.51 -9.24
CA ASP A 150 13.37 -15.48 -9.81
C ASP A 150 13.25 -15.34 -11.32
N GLU A 151 13.24 -16.44 -12.06
CA GLU A 151 13.16 -16.43 -13.51
C GLU A 151 11.88 -15.77 -14.01
N MET A 152 10.78 -15.88 -13.27
CA MET A 152 9.47 -15.32 -13.62
C MET A 152 9.37 -13.82 -13.39
N ILE A 153 10.27 -13.23 -12.58
CA ILE A 153 10.20 -11.83 -12.17
C ILE A 153 11.17 -10.98 -12.99
N VAL A 154 10.68 -9.90 -13.58
CA VAL A 154 11.46 -8.81 -14.16
C VAL A 154 11.22 -7.55 -13.33
N GLU A 155 12.15 -7.29 -12.40
CA GLU A 155 12.17 -6.08 -11.58
C GLU A 155 12.68 -4.91 -12.43
N ALA A 156 11.76 -4.19 -13.07
CA ALA A 156 12.07 -3.14 -14.03
C ALA A 156 12.87 -1.99 -13.39
N HIS A 157 12.59 -1.69 -12.12
CA HIS A 157 13.31 -0.69 -11.34
C HIS A 157 14.28 -1.34 -10.34
N GLY A 158 14.68 -2.58 -10.55
CA GLY A 158 15.52 -3.33 -9.62
C GLY A 158 14.83 -3.61 -8.29
N SER A 159 15.60 -3.94 -7.24
CA SER A 159 15.02 -4.29 -5.94
C SER A 159 16.02 -4.16 -4.79
N PHE A 160 15.51 -4.25 -3.56
CA PHE A 160 16.31 -4.37 -2.35
C PHE A 160 16.93 -5.76 -2.14
N ALA A 161 16.67 -6.74 -3.01
CA ALA A 161 17.13 -8.12 -2.83
C ALA A 161 18.67 -8.26 -2.83
N LYS A 162 19.38 -7.34 -3.50
CA LYS A 162 20.85 -7.33 -3.57
C LYS A 162 21.37 -5.91 -3.49
N SER A 163 22.58 -5.75 -2.95
CA SER A 163 23.27 -4.47 -2.90
C SER A 163 24.65 -4.57 -3.54
N LYS A 164 25.06 -3.52 -4.27
CA LYS A 164 26.35 -3.48 -4.99
C LYS A 164 27.14 -2.23 -4.68
N CYS A 165 28.47 -2.37 -4.60
CA CYS A 165 29.36 -1.21 -4.49
C CYS A 165 29.31 -0.38 -5.78
N LEU A 166 29.07 0.93 -5.67
CA LEU A 166 29.04 1.82 -6.82
C LEU A 166 30.40 1.97 -7.51
N LYS A 167 31.51 1.76 -6.78
CA LYS A 167 32.89 1.87 -7.30
C LYS A 167 33.39 0.54 -7.89
N CYS A 168 33.50 -0.51 -7.07
CA CYS A 168 34.11 -1.78 -7.50
C CYS A 168 33.11 -2.81 -8.05
N LYS A 169 31.80 -2.48 -8.04
CA LYS A 169 30.69 -3.31 -8.55
C LYS A 169 30.50 -4.68 -7.86
N LYS A 170 31.29 -5.02 -6.85
CA LYS A 170 31.09 -6.22 -6.03
C LYS A 170 29.77 -6.14 -5.27
N PHE A 171 29.08 -7.27 -5.21
CA PHE A 171 27.92 -7.45 -4.35
C PHE A 171 28.34 -7.45 -2.88
N ALA A 172 27.51 -6.85 -2.04
CA ALA A 172 27.65 -6.91 -0.60
C ALA A 172 26.92 -8.13 -0.04
N ASP A 173 27.39 -8.61 1.10
CA ASP A 173 26.68 -9.61 1.88
C ASP A 173 25.37 -9.02 2.42
N ALA A 174 24.29 -9.82 2.37
CA ALA A 174 22.96 -9.35 2.73
C ALA A 174 22.79 -9.12 4.24
N ALA A 175 23.41 -9.97 5.08
CA ALA A 175 23.34 -9.83 6.53
C ALA A 175 24.12 -8.59 6.97
N TRP A 176 25.31 -8.36 6.40
CA TRP A 176 26.07 -7.13 6.62
C TRP A 176 25.30 -5.88 6.18
N MET A 177 24.67 -5.91 4.99
CA MET A 177 23.89 -4.76 4.51
C MET A 177 22.75 -4.44 5.47
N LYS A 178 22.03 -5.46 5.95
CA LYS A 178 20.95 -5.30 6.92
C LYS A 178 21.45 -4.67 8.22
N GLU A 179 22.54 -5.18 8.79
CA GLU A 179 23.12 -4.64 10.02
C GLU A 179 23.46 -3.15 9.89
N VAL A 180 24.05 -2.74 8.78
CA VAL A 180 24.42 -1.33 8.54
C VAL A 180 23.18 -0.44 8.39
N VAL A 181 22.16 -0.91 7.65
CA VAL A 181 20.89 -0.19 7.47
C VAL A 181 20.15 -0.06 8.79
N ASP A 182 20.13 -1.10 9.63
CA ASP A 182 19.47 -1.09 10.94
C ASP A 182 20.10 -0.06 11.89
N LYS A 183 21.42 0.14 11.79
CA LYS A 183 22.16 1.21 12.50
C LYS A 183 21.94 2.61 11.93
N GLY A 184 21.34 2.74 10.74
CA GLY A 184 21.18 4.01 10.04
C GLY A 184 22.50 4.58 9.52
N GLU A 185 23.50 3.72 9.30
CA GLU A 185 24.82 4.11 8.82
C GLU A 185 24.90 4.08 7.29
N VAL A 186 25.81 4.87 6.71
CA VAL A 186 26.10 4.80 5.27
C VAL A 186 26.99 3.57 5.00
N PRO A 187 26.54 2.61 4.17
CA PRO A 187 27.28 1.37 3.91
C PRO A 187 28.51 1.59 3.03
N ILE A 188 29.69 1.56 3.66
CA ILE A 188 30.98 1.63 2.98
C ILE A 188 31.46 0.21 2.63
N CYS A 189 31.82 0.01 1.37
CA CYS A 189 32.17 -1.30 0.82
C CYS A 189 33.33 -1.95 1.55
N THR A 190 33.10 -3.16 2.07
CA THR A 190 34.13 -3.97 2.77
C THR A 190 35.26 -4.42 1.86
N SER A 191 35.04 -4.52 0.55
CA SER A 191 36.06 -4.97 -0.41
C SER A 191 37.03 -3.86 -0.83
N CYS A 192 36.53 -2.67 -1.20
CA CYS A 192 37.41 -1.57 -1.66
C CYS A 192 37.59 -0.46 -0.64
N ARG A 193 36.89 -0.53 0.50
CA ARG A 193 36.97 0.38 1.67
C ARG A 193 36.62 1.85 1.41
N VAL A 194 36.26 2.21 0.18
CA VAL A 194 36.01 3.61 -0.21
C VAL A 194 34.70 3.82 -0.96
N GLY A 195 34.13 2.78 -1.57
CA GLY A 195 32.93 2.91 -2.38
C GLY A 195 31.66 2.73 -1.55
N ILE A 196 30.64 3.53 -1.79
CA ILE A 196 29.31 3.36 -1.20
C ILE A 196 28.65 2.12 -1.79
N VAL A 197 27.98 1.33 -0.95
CA VAL A 197 27.14 0.20 -1.37
C VAL A 197 25.70 0.69 -1.47
N LYS A 198 25.05 0.46 -2.61
CA LYS A 198 23.64 0.84 -2.82
C LYS A 198 22.82 -0.42 -3.08
N PRO A 199 21.59 -0.54 -2.56
CA PRO A 199 20.62 -1.50 -3.07
C PRO A 199 20.50 -1.39 -4.59
N CYS A 200 20.29 -2.54 -5.25
CA CYS A 200 20.21 -2.64 -6.71
C CYS A 200 18.87 -2.16 -7.27
N ILE A 201 18.27 -1.17 -6.63
CA ILE A 201 17.17 -0.36 -7.15
C ILE A 201 17.71 0.61 -8.20
N THR A 202 16.89 0.93 -9.19
CA THR A 202 17.24 1.82 -10.30
C THR A 202 16.79 3.22 -9.95
N PHE A 203 17.74 4.12 -9.78
CA PHE A 203 17.45 5.54 -9.57
C PHE A 203 17.25 6.26 -10.90
N PHE A 204 16.61 7.43 -10.86
CA PHE A 204 16.61 8.35 -11.99
C PHE A 204 18.05 8.67 -12.39
N GLY A 205 18.32 8.58 -13.70
CA GLY A 205 19.66 8.69 -14.26
C GLY A 205 20.46 7.37 -14.29
N GLU A 206 19.95 6.24 -13.77
CA GLU A 206 20.55 4.91 -13.97
C GLU A 206 19.92 4.16 -15.15
N ALA A 207 20.72 3.29 -15.77
CA ALA A 207 20.20 2.31 -16.71
C ALA A 207 19.38 1.24 -15.97
N MET A 208 18.24 0.86 -16.56
CA MET A 208 17.44 -0.26 -16.06
C MET A 208 18.23 -1.58 -16.09
N PRO A 209 17.86 -2.57 -15.27
CA PRO A 209 18.55 -3.86 -15.24
C PRO A 209 18.51 -4.56 -16.60
N SER A 210 19.62 -5.19 -17.01
CA SER A 210 19.72 -5.86 -18.32
C SER A 210 18.62 -6.90 -18.56
N LYS A 211 18.14 -7.56 -17.48
CA LYS A 211 17.04 -8.53 -17.53
C LYS A 211 15.75 -7.93 -18.12
N PHE A 212 15.49 -6.64 -17.88
CA PHE A 212 14.37 -5.91 -18.47
C PHE A 212 14.41 -5.99 -20.00
N PHE A 213 15.53 -5.58 -20.59
CA PHE A 213 15.73 -5.58 -22.04
C PHE A 213 15.77 -6.99 -22.63
N LEU A 214 16.44 -7.93 -21.94
CA LEU A 214 16.55 -9.32 -22.40
C LEU A 214 15.21 -10.06 -22.45
N ARG A 215 14.20 -9.59 -21.71
CA ARG A 215 12.86 -10.21 -21.65
C ARG A 215 11.80 -9.49 -22.48
N LEU A 216 12.13 -8.42 -23.20
CA LEU A 216 11.17 -7.74 -24.07
C LEU A 216 10.60 -8.67 -25.16
N GLY A 217 11.35 -9.69 -25.59
CA GLY A 217 10.86 -10.70 -26.52
C GLY A 217 9.66 -11.51 -26.00
N ASP A 218 9.44 -11.58 -24.69
CA ASP A 218 8.28 -12.28 -24.10
C ASP A 218 6.95 -11.65 -24.58
N PHE A 219 6.91 -10.35 -24.83
CA PHE A 219 5.71 -9.65 -25.29
C PHE A 219 5.25 -10.09 -26.69
N GLN A 220 6.15 -10.59 -27.53
CA GLN A 220 5.83 -11.07 -28.88
C GLN A 220 5.04 -12.38 -28.88
N VAL A 221 5.22 -13.20 -27.84
CA VAL A 221 4.54 -14.49 -27.70
C VAL A 221 3.40 -14.45 -26.69
N CYS A 222 3.23 -13.34 -25.98
CA CYS A 222 2.14 -13.09 -25.04
C CYS A 222 0.77 -13.31 -25.69
N ASP A 223 -0.16 -13.96 -24.98
CA ASP A 223 -1.54 -14.15 -25.44
C ASP A 223 -2.60 -13.52 -24.53
N LEU A 224 -2.19 -12.93 -23.41
CA LEU A 224 -3.01 -12.07 -22.55
C LEU A 224 -2.10 -11.17 -21.71
N LEU A 225 -2.35 -9.86 -21.74
CA LEU A 225 -1.68 -8.90 -20.87
C LEU A 225 -2.60 -8.52 -19.71
N ILE A 226 -2.12 -8.62 -18.48
CA ILE A 226 -2.81 -8.08 -17.30
C ILE A 226 -1.95 -6.95 -16.75
N VAL A 227 -2.49 -5.74 -16.71
CA VAL A 227 -1.86 -4.57 -16.08
C VAL A 227 -2.60 -4.29 -14.78
N ILE A 228 -1.86 -4.16 -13.67
CA ILE A 228 -2.48 -4.10 -12.34
C ILE A 228 -1.72 -3.14 -11.41
N GLY A 229 -2.47 -2.24 -10.76
CA GLY A 229 -1.95 -1.37 -9.71
C GLY A 229 -0.81 -0.43 -10.16
N THR A 230 -0.86 0.12 -11.37
CA THR A 230 0.16 1.06 -11.88
C THR A 230 -0.50 2.29 -12.49
N SER A 231 0.16 3.45 -12.42
CA SER A 231 -0.27 4.67 -13.11
C SER A 231 0.17 4.74 -14.58
N LEU A 232 1.07 3.83 -15.02
CA LEU A 232 1.68 3.85 -16.36
C LEU A 232 2.30 5.20 -16.77
N GLN A 233 2.88 5.95 -15.82
CA GLN A 233 3.51 7.24 -16.10
C GLN A 233 5.02 7.16 -16.33
N VAL A 234 5.67 6.07 -15.89
CA VAL A 234 7.13 5.95 -15.93
C VAL A 234 7.56 5.16 -17.16
N GLN A 235 8.30 5.83 -18.04
CA GLN A 235 8.92 5.20 -19.20
C GLN A 235 10.27 4.56 -18.84
N PRO A 236 10.71 3.52 -19.57
CA PRO A 236 10.05 2.87 -20.71
C PRO A 236 8.96 1.85 -20.33
N PHE A 237 8.74 1.57 -19.04
CA PHE A 237 7.80 0.54 -18.58
C PHE A 237 6.37 0.76 -19.10
N ALA A 238 5.88 2.00 -19.06
CA ALA A 238 4.55 2.35 -19.51
C ALA A 238 4.28 1.94 -20.97
N SER A 239 5.24 2.14 -21.88
CA SER A 239 5.11 1.79 -23.30
C SER A 239 5.03 0.29 -23.59
N LEU A 240 5.31 -0.58 -22.62
CA LEU A 240 5.25 -2.03 -22.84
C LEU A 240 3.84 -2.55 -23.11
N VAL A 241 2.80 -1.79 -22.74
CA VAL A 241 1.41 -2.14 -23.04
C VAL A 241 1.13 -2.26 -24.55
N ASP A 242 1.96 -1.61 -25.38
CA ASP A 242 1.88 -1.63 -26.84
C ASP A 242 2.86 -2.63 -27.48
N SER A 243 3.66 -3.32 -26.67
CA SER A 243 4.62 -4.32 -27.16
C SER A 243 3.98 -5.69 -27.44
N VAL A 244 2.71 -5.90 -27.06
CA VAL A 244 1.94 -7.10 -27.40
C VAL A 244 1.27 -6.95 -28.77
N GLY A 245 1.08 -8.07 -29.48
CA GLY A 245 0.44 -8.04 -30.82
C GLY A 245 -0.98 -7.45 -30.78
N GLU A 246 -1.41 -6.81 -31.88
CA GLU A 246 -2.68 -6.03 -31.97
C GLU A 246 -3.97 -6.79 -31.59
N LYS A 247 -3.95 -8.13 -31.62
CA LYS A 247 -5.10 -8.98 -31.26
C LYS A 247 -5.02 -9.53 -29.83
N VAL A 248 -3.92 -9.29 -29.12
CA VAL A 248 -3.76 -9.74 -27.74
C VAL A 248 -4.70 -8.92 -26.85
N PRO A 249 -5.62 -9.55 -26.11
CA PRO A 249 -6.46 -8.86 -25.15
C PRO A 249 -5.63 -8.35 -23.97
N ARG A 250 -6.05 -7.21 -23.43
CA ARG A 250 -5.40 -6.54 -22.31
C ARG A 250 -6.44 -6.23 -21.23
N LEU A 251 -6.12 -6.53 -19.98
CA LEU A 251 -6.97 -6.23 -18.83
C LEU A 251 -6.25 -5.23 -17.92
N LEU A 252 -6.88 -4.11 -17.62
CA LEU A 252 -6.46 -3.20 -16.55
C LEU A 252 -7.28 -3.47 -15.29
N ILE A 253 -6.64 -3.82 -14.18
CA ILE A 253 -7.25 -3.85 -12.84
C ILE A 253 -6.64 -2.70 -12.04
N ASN A 254 -7.43 -1.64 -11.82
CA ASN A 254 -6.93 -0.44 -11.15
C ASN A 254 -8.08 0.40 -10.58
N LEU A 255 -7.77 1.35 -9.69
CA LEU A 255 -8.77 2.30 -9.18
C LEU A 255 -9.23 3.28 -10.27
N GLU A 256 -8.36 3.56 -11.24
CA GLU A 256 -8.58 4.55 -12.29
C GLU A 256 -8.13 3.99 -13.65
N LYS A 257 -8.75 4.48 -14.73
CA LYS A 257 -8.27 4.22 -16.09
C LYS A 257 -6.93 4.93 -16.28
N VAL A 258 -5.95 4.23 -16.80
CA VAL A 258 -4.60 4.74 -17.06
C VAL A 258 -4.09 4.23 -18.39
N GLY A 259 -3.11 4.93 -18.96
CA GLY A 259 -2.48 4.54 -20.22
C GLY A 259 -3.38 4.67 -21.45
N ASP A 260 -4.55 5.31 -21.34
CA ASP A 260 -5.33 5.80 -22.49
C ASP A 260 -4.64 7.09 -22.99
N ILE A 261 -4.34 7.13 -24.28
CA ILE A 261 -3.71 8.28 -24.93
C ILE A 261 -4.73 8.85 -25.90
N GLU A 262 -5.22 10.05 -25.59
CA GLU A 262 -6.22 10.73 -26.41
C GLU A 262 -5.73 10.86 -27.87
N LEU A 263 -6.61 10.51 -28.82
CA LEU A 263 -6.38 10.65 -30.26
C LEU A 263 -5.23 9.80 -30.82
N SER A 264 -4.80 8.77 -30.10
CA SER A 264 -3.75 7.84 -30.51
C SER A 264 -4.28 6.41 -30.63
N ASP A 265 -3.68 5.61 -31.51
CA ASP A 265 -3.87 4.15 -31.55
C ASP A 265 -2.95 3.40 -30.57
N MET A 266 -2.04 4.12 -29.92
CA MET A 266 -1.16 3.64 -28.84
C MET A 266 -1.84 3.72 -27.47
N GLY A 267 -1.37 2.94 -26.50
CA GLY A 267 -1.98 2.85 -25.18
C GLY A 267 -3.26 2.00 -25.19
N PHE A 268 -4.04 2.11 -24.11
CA PHE A 268 -5.34 1.47 -23.96
C PHE A 268 -6.44 2.22 -24.71
N ASP A 269 -7.39 1.48 -25.30
CA ASP A 269 -8.59 2.00 -25.95
C ASP A 269 -9.84 1.30 -25.39
N PHE A 270 -10.20 1.63 -24.14
CA PHE A 270 -11.31 1.00 -23.42
C PHE A 270 -12.68 1.26 -24.08
N GLU A 271 -12.82 2.40 -24.75
CA GLU A 271 -14.06 2.79 -25.42
C GLU A 271 -14.11 2.30 -26.88
N GLY A 272 -13.02 1.70 -27.37
CA GLY A 272 -12.91 1.28 -28.75
C GLY A 272 -13.10 2.46 -29.70
N ARG A 273 -12.44 3.60 -29.48
CA ARG A 273 -12.49 4.79 -30.35
C ARG A 273 -11.41 4.76 -31.43
N HIS A 274 -10.20 4.30 -31.11
CA HIS A 274 -9.01 4.51 -31.93
C HIS A 274 -8.45 3.22 -32.54
N GLN A 275 -8.52 2.08 -31.83
CA GLN A 275 -7.98 0.81 -32.30
C GLN A 275 -8.98 0.01 -33.16
N ASN A 276 -8.44 -0.87 -34.01
CA ASN A 276 -9.21 -1.75 -34.90
C ASN A 276 -9.94 -2.90 -34.18
N TYR A 277 -9.46 -3.26 -32.98
CA TYR A 277 -9.94 -4.41 -32.22
C TYR A 277 -10.45 -3.97 -30.84
N MET A 278 -11.63 -4.46 -30.43
CA MET A 278 -12.08 -4.31 -29.04
C MET A 278 -11.38 -5.37 -28.20
N ARG A 279 -10.25 -5.00 -27.58
CA ARG A 279 -9.35 -5.92 -26.89
C ARG A 279 -9.02 -5.52 -25.45
N ASP A 280 -9.44 -4.32 -25.04
CA ASP A 280 -9.06 -3.71 -23.76
C ASP A 280 -10.22 -3.71 -22.79
N ALA A 281 -10.04 -4.38 -21.65
CA ALA A 281 -10.99 -4.41 -20.55
C ALA A 281 -10.47 -3.61 -19.36
N PHE A 282 -11.37 -2.95 -18.64
CA PHE A 282 -11.07 -2.26 -17.38
C PHE A 282 -11.94 -2.79 -16.26
N TYR A 283 -11.32 -3.12 -15.13
CA TYR A 283 -11.99 -3.39 -13.87
C TYR A 283 -11.64 -2.29 -12.88
N LYS A 284 -12.65 -1.51 -12.47
CA LYS A 284 -12.53 -0.47 -11.46
C LYS A 284 -12.63 -1.09 -10.06
N GLY A 285 -11.54 -1.03 -9.30
CA GLY A 285 -11.50 -1.52 -7.93
C GLY A 285 -10.08 -1.68 -7.41
N THR A 286 -9.95 -2.16 -6.19
CA THR A 286 -8.62 -2.51 -5.65
C THR A 286 -8.05 -3.73 -6.39
N CYS A 287 -6.72 -3.88 -6.36
CA CYS A 287 -6.04 -5.01 -6.98
C CYS A 287 -6.54 -6.35 -6.42
N ASP A 288 -6.68 -6.46 -5.10
CA ASP A 288 -7.13 -7.68 -4.43
C ASP A 288 -8.60 -8.02 -4.73
N GLU A 289 -9.48 -7.02 -4.86
CA GLU A 289 -10.87 -7.24 -5.32
C GLU A 289 -10.93 -7.75 -6.76
N GLY A 290 -10.18 -7.11 -7.67
CA GLY A 290 -10.15 -7.50 -9.08
C GLY A 290 -9.56 -8.90 -9.27
N VAL A 291 -8.49 -9.23 -8.55
CA VAL A 291 -7.89 -10.56 -8.53
C VAL A 291 -8.84 -11.60 -7.96
N ARG A 292 -9.52 -11.30 -6.84
CA ARG A 292 -10.52 -12.20 -6.24
C ARG A 292 -11.67 -12.46 -7.22
N LYS A 293 -12.16 -11.43 -7.89
CA LYS A 293 -13.21 -11.54 -8.92
C LYS A 293 -12.75 -12.37 -10.11
N LEU A 294 -11.55 -12.12 -10.63
CA LEU A 294 -10.97 -12.88 -11.74
C LEU A 294 -10.80 -14.36 -11.37
N ALA A 295 -10.26 -14.63 -10.18
CA ALA A 295 -10.10 -15.99 -9.67
C ALA A 295 -11.45 -16.70 -9.50
N GLU A 296 -12.47 -16.03 -8.98
CA GLU A 296 -13.84 -16.58 -8.88
C GLU A 296 -14.40 -16.96 -10.25
N LEU A 297 -14.30 -16.06 -11.23
CA LEU A 297 -14.77 -16.31 -12.60
C LEU A 297 -14.02 -17.46 -13.29
N CYS A 298 -12.73 -17.63 -12.98
CA CYS A 298 -11.93 -18.74 -13.46
C CYS A 298 -12.20 -20.06 -12.71
N GLY A 299 -12.87 -20.04 -11.55
CA GLY A 299 -13.02 -21.19 -10.67
C GLY A 299 -11.77 -21.49 -9.83
N PHE A 300 -10.89 -20.50 -9.63
CA PHE A 300 -9.62 -20.61 -8.92
C PHE A 300 -9.64 -20.00 -7.52
N LYS A 301 -10.79 -19.47 -7.07
CA LYS A 301 -10.91 -18.72 -5.81
C LYS A 301 -10.41 -19.51 -4.60
N ASP A 302 -10.85 -20.75 -4.44
CA ASP A 302 -10.47 -21.58 -3.29
C ASP A 302 -8.99 -21.97 -3.34
N GLU A 303 -8.46 -22.26 -4.54
CA GLU A 303 -7.02 -22.48 -4.72
C GLU A 303 -6.20 -21.24 -4.39
N LEU A 304 -6.67 -20.04 -4.78
CA LEU A 304 -6.00 -18.78 -4.47
C LEU A 304 -5.96 -18.52 -2.96
N LEU A 305 -7.09 -18.69 -2.27
CA LEU A 305 -7.16 -18.50 -0.82
C LEU A 305 -6.26 -19.50 -0.10
N LYS A 306 -6.23 -20.76 -0.54
CA LYS A 306 -5.32 -21.76 0.00
C LYS A 306 -3.86 -21.39 -0.19
N VAL A 307 -3.46 -20.98 -1.39
CA VAL A 307 -2.07 -20.55 -1.68
C VAL A 307 -1.69 -19.33 -0.83
N TYR A 308 -2.63 -18.40 -0.65
CA TYR A 308 -2.47 -17.24 0.22
C TYR A 308 -2.26 -17.65 1.69
N GLU A 309 -3.16 -18.46 2.25
CA GLU A 309 -3.10 -18.92 3.64
C GLU A 309 -1.81 -19.70 3.93
N GLU A 310 -1.45 -20.68 3.09
CA GLU A 310 -0.22 -21.46 3.21
C GLU A 310 1.03 -20.57 3.18
N GLY A 311 1.05 -19.58 2.27
CA GLY A 311 2.15 -18.64 2.15
C GLY A 311 2.30 -17.73 3.36
N GLN A 312 1.18 -17.16 3.84
CA GLN A 312 1.17 -16.33 5.05
C GLN A 312 1.66 -17.13 6.27
N GLU A 313 1.17 -18.35 6.47
CA GLU A 313 1.61 -19.21 7.56
C GLU A 313 3.11 -19.54 7.47
N SER A 314 3.62 -19.83 6.28
CA SER A 314 5.04 -20.11 6.07
C SER A 314 5.91 -18.92 6.45
N LEU A 315 5.54 -17.72 6.01
CA LEU A 315 6.27 -16.49 6.32
C LEU A 315 6.20 -16.14 7.82
N ILE A 316 5.06 -16.35 8.47
CA ILE A 316 4.92 -16.17 9.94
C ILE A 316 5.83 -17.14 10.71
N LYS A 317 5.99 -18.39 10.23
CA LYS A 317 6.91 -19.36 10.83
C LYS A 317 8.38 -18.97 10.64
N GLU A 318 8.73 -18.42 9.48
CA GLU A 318 10.10 -18.02 9.12
C GLU A 318 10.55 -16.74 9.84
N PHE A 319 9.70 -15.71 9.86
CA PHE A 319 10.05 -14.37 10.34
C PHE A 319 9.44 -14.01 11.71
N GLY A 320 8.64 -14.91 12.30
CA GLY A 320 7.85 -14.63 13.50
C GLY A 320 6.59 -13.80 13.19
N LYS A 321 5.94 -13.23 14.22
CA LYS A 321 4.83 -12.29 13.99
C LYS A 321 5.35 -11.04 13.26
N ILE A 322 5.28 -11.04 11.94
CA ILE A 322 5.32 -9.83 11.14
C ILE A 322 3.98 -9.13 11.41
N PRO A 323 3.99 -7.91 12.00
CA PRO A 323 2.74 -7.24 12.28
C PRO A 323 2.01 -6.99 10.97
N THR A 324 0.78 -7.46 10.89
CA THR A 324 -0.12 -7.13 9.78
C THR A 324 -0.24 -5.61 9.66
N SER A 325 -0.64 -5.09 8.50
CA SER A 325 -0.91 -3.65 8.31
C SER A 325 -1.81 -3.07 9.43
N VAL A 326 -2.73 -3.88 9.95
CA VAL A 326 -3.57 -3.58 11.13
C VAL A 326 -2.77 -3.51 12.44
N GLU A 327 -1.87 -4.46 12.70
CA GLU A 327 -1.02 -4.45 13.90
C GLU A 327 0.02 -3.32 13.89
N ILE A 328 0.56 -2.95 12.72
CA ILE A 328 1.45 -1.79 12.53
C ILE A 328 0.68 -0.51 12.83
N ALA A 329 -0.48 -0.31 12.21
CA ALA A 329 -1.32 0.86 12.44
C ALA A 329 -1.69 1.01 13.93
N THR A 330 -2.06 -0.10 14.58
CA THR A 330 -2.39 -0.12 16.02
C THR A 330 -1.17 0.16 16.90
N LYS A 331 0.02 -0.32 16.54
CA LYS A 331 1.26 -0.01 17.27
C LYS A 331 1.67 1.44 17.12
N VAL A 332 1.54 2.02 15.92
CA VAL A 332 1.79 3.44 15.65
C VAL A 332 0.82 4.30 16.47
N GLU A 333 -0.47 3.98 16.46
CA GLU A 333 -1.48 4.67 17.25
C GLU A 333 -1.20 4.60 18.76
N LYS A 334 -0.82 3.42 19.27
CA LYS A 334 -0.41 3.25 20.67
C LYS A 334 0.88 3.99 21.03
N LYS A 335 1.84 4.07 20.11
CA LYS A 335 3.12 4.76 20.33
C LYS A 335 2.94 6.28 20.34
N ILE A 336 2.09 6.81 19.46
CA ILE A 336 1.64 8.22 19.47
C ILE A 336 0.96 8.54 20.81
N LYS A 337 0.06 7.66 21.29
CA LYS A 337 -0.59 7.81 22.60
C LYS A 337 0.38 7.76 23.79
N ALA A 338 1.46 6.98 23.69
CA ALA A 338 2.44 6.81 24.76
C ALA A 338 3.51 7.92 24.81
N GLU A 339 3.89 8.51 23.67
CA GLU A 339 4.91 9.57 23.61
C GLU A 339 4.38 10.97 23.98
N LEU A 340 3.06 11.16 24.09
CA LEU A 340 2.46 12.48 24.29
C LEU A 340 1.89 12.75 25.69
N GLU A 341 1.73 11.75 26.57
CA GLU A 341 1.15 11.92 27.94
C GLU A 341 -0.05 12.90 28.03
N LEU A 342 -0.94 12.92 27.04
CA LEU A 342 -2.06 13.88 27.00
C LEU A 342 -3.30 13.33 27.69
N THR A 343 -3.95 14.20 28.46
CA THR A 343 -5.23 13.95 29.12
C THR A 343 -6.40 13.97 28.12
N VAL A 344 -7.54 13.38 28.49
CA VAL A 344 -8.74 13.29 27.62
C VAL A 344 -9.21 14.68 27.13
N ASP A 345 -9.08 15.70 27.98
CA ASP A 345 -9.46 17.09 27.65
C ASP A 345 -8.50 17.72 26.61
N GLU A 346 -7.23 17.31 26.57
CA GLU A 346 -6.25 17.78 25.58
C GLU A 346 -6.40 17.07 24.23
N ILE A 347 -6.87 15.82 24.25
CA ILE A 347 -7.26 15.08 23.04
C ILE A 347 -8.50 15.73 22.40
N ASP A 348 -9.46 16.18 23.19
CA ASP A 348 -10.64 16.91 22.69
C ASP A 348 -10.30 18.31 22.14
N GLN A 349 -9.30 18.98 22.71
CA GLN A 349 -8.78 20.24 22.15
C GLN A 349 -8.00 20.03 20.85
N LEU A 350 -7.19 18.97 20.76
CA LEU A 350 -6.48 18.61 19.52
C LEU A 350 -7.43 18.11 18.43
N ALA A 351 -8.48 17.37 18.78
CA ALA A 351 -9.53 16.97 17.86
C ALA A 351 -10.26 18.20 17.29
N LYS A 352 -10.55 19.21 18.11
CA LYS A 352 -11.10 20.50 17.65
C LYS A 352 -10.15 21.27 16.72
N ILE A 353 -8.85 21.27 17.00
CA ILE A 353 -7.83 21.90 16.14
C ILE A 353 -7.67 21.11 14.81
N PHE A 354 -7.83 19.79 14.85
CA PHE A 354 -7.80 18.91 13.68
C PHE A 354 -9.06 19.10 12.83
N GLU A 355 -10.24 19.20 13.44
CA GLU A 355 -11.52 19.55 12.82
C GLU A 355 -11.50 20.96 12.20
N GLU A 356 -10.89 21.95 12.86
CA GLU A 356 -10.71 23.31 12.33
C GLU A 356 -9.77 23.35 11.11
N LYS A 357 -8.75 22.50 11.04
CA LYS A 357 -7.85 22.40 9.87
C LYS A 357 -8.45 21.62 8.71
N ILE A 358 -9.34 20.66 8.98
CA ILE A 358 -10.16 19.98 7.95
C ILE A 358 -11.18 20.94 7.32
N LYS A 359 -11.67 21.93 8.10
CA LYS A 359 -12.66 22.94 7.70
C LYS A 359 -12.28 23.83 6.50
N ILE A 360 -11.01 23.88 6.09
CA ILE A 360 -10.57 24.72 4.97
C ILE A 360 -10.68 24.01 3.61
N LYS A 361 -10.76 22.67 3.54
CA LYS A 361 -10.48 21.97 2.26
C LYS A 361 -11.68 21.38 1.51
N SER A 362 -12.90 21.41 2.04
CA SER A 362 -14.03 20.77 1.36
C SER A 362 -15.32 21.11 2.11
N GLU A 363 -16.22 22.00 1.69
CA GLU A 363 -16.93 22.10 0.40
C GLU A 363 -17.48 20.76 -0.16
N ILE A 364 -17.02 19.61 0.35
CA ILE A 364 -17.72 18.32 0.35
C ILE A 364 -18.69 18.34 1.56
N SER A 365 -19.48 19.41 1.65
CA SER A 365 -20.30 19.75 2.83
C SER A 365 -21.67 19.08 2.74
N GLU A 366 -22.26 18.98 1.55
CA GLU A 366 -23.71 18.70 1.46
C GLU A 366 -24.08 17.23 1.71
N GLU A 367 -23.25 16.27 1.31
CA GLU A 367 -23.50 14.84 1.56
C GLU A 367 -23.24 14.44 3.02
N VAL A 368 -22.29 15.12 3.68
CA VAL A 368 -22.00 14.93 5.11
C VAL A 368 -23.06 15.61 5.97
N ASP A 369 -23.59 16.76 5.57
CA ASP A 369 -24.69 17.47 6.24
C ASP A 369 -26.00 16.66 6.27
N GLN A 370 -26.25 15.88 5.22
CA GLN A 370 -27.41 14.98 5.18
C GLN A 370 -27.26 13.80 6.14
N MET A 371 -26.06 13.22 6.23
CA MET A 371 -25.77 12.10 7.13
C MET A 371 -25.71 12.53 8.60
N LEU A 372 -25.29 13.75 8.90
CA LEU A 372 -25.28 14.30 10.27
C LEU A 372 -26.71 14.64 10.77
N LYS A 373 -27.61 15.12 9.90
CA LYS A 373 -29.03 15.31 10.25
C LYS A 373 -29.73 14.00 10.64
N GLU A 374 -29.49 12.92 9.91
CA GLU A 374 -30.02 11.59 10.25
C GLU A 374 -29.46 11.08 11.59
N PHE A 375 -28.21 11.44 11.90
CA PHE A 375 -27.55 11.08 13.15
C PHE A 375 -28.05 11.88 14.37
N ASP A 376 -28.35 13.17 14.21
CA ASP A 376 -28.89 14.01 15.29
C ASP A 376 -30.37 13.69 15.60
N GLU A 377 -31.18 13.34 14.59
CA GLU A 377 -32.53 12.82 14.81
C GLU A 377 -32.53 11.49 15.59
N LEU A 378 -31.52 10.63 15.35
CA LEU A 378 -31.32 9.39 16.09
C LEU A 378 -30.82 9.62 17.52
N LYS A 379 -29.99 10.65 17.76
CA LYS A 379 -29.57 11.08 19.11
C LYS A 379 -30.74 11.66 19.90
N GLU A 380 -31.59 12.49 19.30
CA GLU A 380 -32.78 13.03 19.96
C GLU A 380 -33.79 11.94 20.33
N LYS A 381 -34.02 10.95 19.46
CA LYS A 381 -34.88 9.79 19.77
C LYS A 381 -34.36 9.00 20.97
N LYS A 382 -33.06 8.72 21.01
CA LYS A 382 -32.42 8.01 22.13
C LYS A 382 -32.35 8.84 23.42
N SER A 383 -32.31 10.16 23.32
CA SER A 383 -32.39 11.07 24.47
C SER A 383 -33.80 11.09 25.06
N LYS A 384 -34.84 11.18 24.21
CA LYS A 384 -36.26 11.15 24.62
C LYS A 384 -36.65 9.78 25.23
N ASP A 385 -36.13 8.68 24.70
CA ASP A 385 -36.33 7.34 25.29
C ASP A 385 -35.65 7.21 26.68
N LYS A 386 -34.52 7.88 26.89
CA LYS A 386 -33.82 7.94 28.20
C LYS A 386 -34.53 8.84 29.21
N GLU A 387 -35.23 9.90 28.78
CA GLU A 387 -36.05 10.74 29.65
C GLU A 387 -37.36 10.04 30.05
N LEU A 388 -38.04 9.34 29.14
CA LEU A 388 -39.22 8.52 29.47
C LEU A 388 -38.91 7.40 30.49
N LEU A 389 -37.69 6.85 30.46
CA LEU A 389 -37.22 5.86 31.44
C LEU A 389 -36.86 6.49 32.80
N LYS A 390 -36.53 7.79 32.84
CA LYS A 390 -36.30 8.54 34.09
C LYS A 390 -37.59 9.02 34.74
N GLU A 391 -38.60 9.39 33.95
CA GLU A 391 -39.93 9.77 34.48
C GLU A 391 -40.66 8.55 35.09
N LYS A 392 -40.60 7.38 34.45
CA LYS A 392 -41.12 6.11 35.02
C LYS A 392 -40.35 5.64 36.26
N GLY A 393 -39.12 6.11 36.47
CA GLY A 393 -38.34 5.86 37.68
C GLY A 393 -38.69 6.78 38.85
N ASN A 394 -39.38 7.90 38.60
CA ASN A 394 -39.73 8.88 39.63
C ASN A 394 -41.20 8.82 40.10
N GLU A 395 -42.09 8.10 39.40
CA GLU A 395 -43.46 7.82 39.90
C GLU A 395 -43.51 6.68 40.94
N ASN A 396 -42.41 5.93 41.15
CA ASN A 396 -42.31 4.89 42.20
C ASN A 396 -41.66 5.40 43.51
N LYS A 397 -41.58 6.73 43.72
CA LYS A 397 -41.24 7.36 45.00
C LYS A 397 -42.32 8.35 45.45
N SER A 398 -43.57 7.89 45.44
CA SER A 398 -44.66 8.53 46.18
C SER A 398 -45.71 7.49 46.54
N ASN A 399 -45.39 6.66 47.53
CA ASN A 399 -46.33 6.05 48.48
C ASN A 399 -45.48 5.34 49.54
N ASP A 400 -45.30 6.03 50.66
CA ASP A 400 -45.29 5.49 52.02
C ASP A 400 -44.71 6.57 52.96
N LYS A 401 -45.62 7.44 53.42
CA LYS A 401 -45.52 8.09 54.71
C LYS A 401 -46.49 7.35 55.62
N ASP A 402 -46.01 6.89 56.77
CA ASP A 402 -46.55 7.18 58.10
C ASP A 402 -45.97 6.18 59.10
N ASP A 403 -45.13 6.68 60.01
CA ASP A 403 -45.42 6.64 61.45
C ASP A 403 -44.27 7.28 62.25
N LYS A 404 -44.66 8.22 63.11
CA LYS A 404 -43.84 8.80 64.18
C LYS A 404 -44.17 8.06 65.47
N ASP A 405 -43.18 7.87 66.36
CA ASP A 405 -43.13 8.56 67.66
C ASP A 405 -42.19 7.86 68.68
N ASP A 406 -41.62 8.74 69.52
CA ASP A 406 -41.15 8.58 70.90
C ASP A 406 -39.77 7.98 71.28
N LYS A 407 -38.89 8.93 71.66
CA LYS A 407 -38.09 9.05 72.90
C LYS A 407 -38.08 7.84 73.86
N GLU A 408 -36.86 7.48 74.34
CA GLU A 408 -36.47 7.69 75.75
C GLU A 408 -35.00 7.31 76.07
N LEU A 409 -34.39 8.18 76.91
CA LEU A 409 -33.53 7.90 78.08
C LEU A 409 -32.00 7.62 77.98
N LEU A 410 -31.27 8.53 78.68
CA LEU A 410 -30.08 8.36 79.55
C LEU A 410 -28.68 8.36 78.90
N ASN A 411 -27.61 8.95 79.46
CA ASN A 411 -27.36 9.96 80.52
C ASN A 411 -25.83 10.23 80.53
N VAL A 412 -25.42 11.46 80.89
CA VAL A 412 -24.26 11.79 81.76
C VAL A 412 -22.81 11.70 81.21
N LYS A 413 -22.29 12.89 80.88
CA LYS A 413 -21.09 13.59 81.44
C LYS A 413 -19.66 13.00 81.37
N GLU A 414 -18.81 13.88 80.80
CA GLU A 414 -17.58 14.48 81.35
C GLU A 414 -16.30 13.64 81.33
N ASP A 415 -15.30 14.01 80.53
CA ASP A 415 -14.25 15.02 80.78
C ASP A 415 -13.21 14.59 81.83
N ILE A 416 -11.92 14.53 81.42
CA ILE A 416 -10.72 15.11 82.10
C ILE A 416 -9.41 14.36 81.77
N THR A 417 -8.51 15.12 81.12
CA THR A 417 -7.03 15.12 81.20
C THR A 417 -6.22 13.91 80.75
N LYS A 418 -4.94 14.01 80.39
CA LYS A 418 -3.97 14.98 79.86
C LYS A 418 -2.67 14.15 79.83
N SER A 419 -1.69 14.66 79.12
CA SER A 419 -0.24 14.43 79.32
C SER A 419 0.28 13.04 78.98
N ASP A 420 1.49 12.88 78.46
CA ASP A 420 2.50 13.72 77.80
C ASP A 420 3.68 12.74 77.73
N LYS A 421 4.36 12.66 76.58
CA LYS A 421 5.82 12.41 76.49
C LYS A 421 6.30 11.01 76.95
N LYS A 422 7.38 10.43 76.44
CA LYS A 422 8.46 10.83 75.54
C LYS A 422 9.29 9.55 75.34
N GLU A 423 9.97 9.49 74.21
CA GLU A 423 11.27 8.82 74.02
C GLU A 423 11.26 7.27 74.15
N GLU A 424 11.92 6.48 73.32
CA GLU A 424 13.27 6.67 72.80
C GLU A 424 13.51 5.66 71.66
N GLU A 425 14.15 6.13 70.59
CA GLU A 425 14.96 5.28 69.71
C GLU A 425 16.07 4.61 70.53
N LYS A 426 16.37 3.33 70.27
CA LYS A 426 17.75 2.82 70.03
C LYS A 426 17.84 1.29 69.94
N GLY A 427 18.68 0.85 69.01
CA GLY A 427 19.39 -0.45 69.02
C GLY A 427 18.99 -1.33 67.83
N GLU A 428 19.66 -1.24 66.67
CA GLU A 428 20.86 -2.05 66.29
C GLU A 428 20.52 -3.56 66.18
N LYS A 429 20.85 -4.34 65.14
CA LYS A 429 21.96 -4.34 64.17
C LYS A 429 21.71 -5.43 63.09
N GLU A 430 22.29 -5.20 61.90
CA GLU A 430 22.97 -6.13 60.96
C GLU A 430 22.53 -7.60 60.79
N GLU A 431 22.28 -8.01 59.53
CA GLU A 431 22.97 -9.10 58.76
C GLU A 431 22.34 -9.18 57.34
N LEU A 432 22.99 -8.77 56.24
CA LEU A 432 24.04 -9.41 55.40
C LEU A 432 23.64 -10.74 54.71
N LYS A 433 23.62 -10.68 53.36
CA LYS A 433 23.86 -11.76 52.35
C LYS A 433 22.71 -12.79 52.22
N ASP A 434 22.13 -13.03 51.04
CA ASP A 434 22.80 -13.75 49.94
C ASP A 434 22.24 -13.40 48.56
N THR A 435 23.17 -13.07 47.66
CA THR A 435 23.06 -13.20 46.21
C THR A 435 23.51 -14.61 45.82
N ASN A 436 22.68 -15.35 45.07
CA ASN A 436 23.15 -16.45 44.22
C ASN A 436 22.11 -16.74 43.13
N PHE A 437 22.41 -16.34 41.89
CA PHE A 437 21.84 -16.97 40.70
C PHE A 437 23.00 -17.24 39.73
N VAL A 438 23.27 -18.53 39.55
CA VAL A 438 24.33 -19.10 38.71
C VAL A 438 23.74 -19.47 37.35
N MET A 439 24.52 -19.20 36.30
CA MET A 439 24.35 -19.61 34.92
C MET A 439 24.23 -21.13 34.75
N ILE A 440 23.39 -21.57 33.80
CA ILE A 440 23.78 -22.42 32.65
C ILE A 440 22.96 -21.96 31.44
#